data_AF-F6PPZ7-F1
#
_entry.id   AF-F6PPZ7-F1
#
_cell.length_a   1.000
_cell.length_b   1.000
_cell.length_c   1.000
_cell.angle_alpha   90.00
_cell.angle_beta   90.00
_cell.angle_gamma   90.00
#
_symmetry.space_group_name_H-M   'P 1'
#
loop_
_entity.id
_entity.type
_entity.pdbx_description
1 polymer ?
#
loop_
_entity_poly.entity_id
_entity_poly.type
_entity_poly.pdbx_seq_one_letter_code
_entity_poly.pdbx_strand_id
1 'polypeptide(L)'
;MSLFGRHRPRSYWLALFGAKERRRRREPGGVGLRTKGVRRPRAQIPFWRASWQLARLQKRKASAMFCEKAMELIRELHRAPEGQLPAFNEDGLRQVLEEMKALYEQNQSDVNEAKSGGRSDLIPTIKFRHCSLLRNRRCTVAYLYDRLLRIRALRWEYGSILPNALRFHMSAEEMEWFNNYKRSLATYMRSLGGDEGLDITQDVKPPKSLYIEVRCLKDYGEFEVDDGTSVLLKKNSQPFRI
;
A
#
# COMPACT_ATOMS: atom_id res chain seq x y z
N MET A 1 -4.47 -7.08 -40.72
CA MET A 1 -5.25 -5.82 -40.66
C MET A 1 -4.71 -4.99 -39.51
N SER A 2 -3.91 -3.99 -39.86
CA SER A 2 -3.37 -2.96 -38.96
C SER A 2 -4.37 -1.81 -38.85
N LEU A 3 -4.59 -1.29 -37.65
CA LEU A 3 -4.99 0.11 -37.48
C LEU A 3 -4.25 0.69 -36.27
N PHE A 4 -3.33 1.59 -36.59
CA PHE A 4 -2.56 2.45 -35.70
C PHE A 4 -3.37 3.70 -35.33
N GLY A 5 -3.22 4.15 -34.09
CA GLY A 5 -2.83 5.53 -33.79
C GLY A 5 -3.92 6.57 -33.48
N ARG A 6 -3.88 7.11 -32.25
CA ARG A 6 -3.43 8.49 -31.93
C ARG A 6 -3.68 8.80 -30.44
N HIS A 7 -2.60 8.88 -29.65
CA HIS A 7 -2.06 10.11 -29.02
C HIS A 7 -2.82 10.65 -27.80
N ARG A 8 -2.23 10.46 -26.60
CA ARG A 8 -2.40 11.34 -25.42
C ARG A 8 -1.14 12.21 -25.25
N PRO A 9 -1.25 13.50 -24.88
CA PRO A 9 -0.09 14.38 -24.77
C PRO A 9 0.68 14.19 -23.46
N ARG A 10 2.01 14.19 -23.57
CA ARG A 10 2.99 14.42 -22.50
C ARG A 10 3.12 15.92 -22.24
N SER A 11 3.04 16.34 -20.99
CA SER A 11 3.62 17.62 -20.57
C SER A 11 3.98 17.54 -19.09
N TYR A 12 5.23 17.17 -18.84
CA TYR A 12 5.95 17.33 -17.59
C TYR A 12 7.30 17.96 -17.96
N TRP A 13 7.76 18.89 -17.11
CA TRP A 13 9.07 19.56 -17.12
C TRP A 13 9.20 20.79 -18.04
N LEU A 14 9.04 21.98 -17.45
CA LEU A 14 9.87 23.20 -17.64
C LEU A 14 9.23 24.37 -16.88
N ALA A 15 9.48 24.45 -15.57
CA ALA A 15 9.19 25.65 -14.77
C ALA A 15 10.19 25.72 -13.59
N LEU A 16 11.47 25.56 -13.91
CA LEU A 16 12.61 25.98 -13.09
C LEU A 16 13.31 27.07 -13.90
N PHE A 17 13.76 28.13 -13.23
CA PHE A 17 14.36 29.37 -13.79
C PHE A 17 13.41 30.53 -14.08
N GLY A 18 12.71 31.01 -13.05
CA GLY A 18 12.19 32.38 -12.99
C GLY A 18 13.31 33.38 -12.68
N ALA A 19 14.06 33.80 -13.71
CA ALA A 19 15.01 34.90 -13.62
C ALA A 19 14.28 36.24 -13.48
N LYS A 20 14.70 37.05 -12.50
CA LYS A 20 14.11 38.36 -12.16
C LYS A 20 14.89 39.48 -12.86
N GLU A 21 14.20 40.19 -13.74
CA GLU A 21 14.66 41.35 -14.52
C GLU A 21 15.38 42.40 -13.63
N ARG A 22 16.67 42.66 -13.89
CA ARG A 22 17.46 43.74 -13.28
C ARG A 22 17.30 45.03 -14.09
N ARG A 23 16.46 45.95 -13.62
CA ARG A 23 16.47 47.35 -14.12
C ARG A 23 17.69 48.09 -13.56
N ARG A 24 18.56 48.53 -14.48
CA ARG A 24 19.69 49.42 -14.22
C ARG A 24 19.19 50.80 -13.75
N ARG A 25 19.66 51.28 -12.60
CA ARG A 25 19.65 52.71 -12.25
C ARG A 25 21.10 53.17 -12.16
N ARG A 26 21.39 54.27 -12.88
CA ARG A 26 22.67 54.98 -12.90
C ARG A 26 22.86 55.73 -11.58
N GLU A 27 24.05 55.65 -11.00
CA GLU A 27 24.52 56.54 -9.93
C GLU A 27 25.14 57.80 -10.53
N PRO A 28 25.05 58.93 -9.82
CA PRO A 28 26.06 59.98 -9.93
C PRO A 28 26.77 60.26 -8.59
N GLY A 29 28.09 60.34 -8.67
CA GLY A 29 28.98 61.30 -8.00
C GLY A 29 28.81 61.52 -6.49
N GLY A 30 29.77 61.01 -5.71
CA GLY A 30 29.84 61.25 -4.26
C GLY A 30 30.38 62.62 -3.87
N VAL A 31 30.12 62.99 -2.62
CA VAL A 31 31.02 63.76 -1.74
C VAL A 31 30.75 63.28 -0.31
N GLY A 32 31.81 62.88 0.40
CA GLY A 32 31.73 62.36 1.76
C GLY A 32 31.56 63.46 2.80
N LEU A 33 30.83 63.16 3.87
CA LEU A 33 30.93 63.84 5.16
C LEU A 33 30.65 62.81 6.27
N ARG A 34 31.62 62.70 7.18
CA ARG A 34 31.67 61.78 8.32
C ARG A 34 30.88 62.42 9.47
N THR A 35 29.79 61.79 9.92
CA THR A 35 29.10 62.20 11.15
C THR A 35 28.85 61.02 12.09
N LYS A 36 28.83 61.38 13.37
CA LYS A 36 29.07 60.55 14.56
C LYS A 36 27.90 59.59 14.88
N GLY A 37 28.23 58.57 15.67
CA GLY A 37 27.37 57.44 15.99
C GLY A 37 26.06 57.79 16.70
N VAL A 38 25.03 57.03 16.35
CA VAL A 38 23.72 56.98 17.03
C VAL A 38 23.37 55.51 17.25
N ARG A 39 23.16 55.11 18.51
CA ARG A 39 22.72 53.76 18.89
C ARG A 39 21.31 53.50 18.34
N ARG A 40 21.10 52.37 17.65
CA ARG A 40 19.77 51.92 17.19
C ARG A 40 18.96 51.34 18.37
N PRO A 41 17.66 51.64 18.51
CA PRO A 41 16.82 50.97 19.51
C PRO A 41 16.51 49.52 19.11
N ARG A 42 16.42 48.62 20.11
CA ARG A 42 15.98 47.23 19.94
C ARG A 42 14.59 47.20 19.32
N ALA A 43 14.46 46.54 18.16
CA ALA A 43 13.17 46.33 17.50
C ALA A 43 12.26 45.44 18.37
N GLN A 44 11.15 46.00 18.86
CA GLN A 44 10.04 45.22 19.39
C GLN A 44 9.38 44.45 18.23
N ILE A 45 9.22 43.15 18.41
CA ILE A 45 8.52 42.29 17.45
C ILE A 45 7.04 42.74 17.43
N PRO A 46 6.47 43.13 16.27
CA PRO A 46 5.08 43.55 16.22
C PRO A 46 4.15 42.40 16.62
N PHE A 47 3.20 42.67 17.52
CA PHE A 47 2.17 41.73 18.00
C PHE A 47 1.49 40.93 16.87
N TRP A 48 1.34 41.55 15.69
CA TRP A 48 0.80 40.92 14.49
C TRP A 48 1.61 39.72 13.97
N ARG A 49 2.94 39.66 14.18
CA ARG A 49 3.75 38.50 13.78
C ARG A 49 3.46 37.26 14.63
N ALA A 50 3.15 37.42 15.92
CA ALA A 50 2.73 36.33 16.80
C ALA A 50 1.33 35.82 16.42
N SER A 51 0.42 36.72 16.05
CA SER A 51 -0.93 36.37 15.56
C SER A 51 -0.90 35.55 14.26
N TRP A 52 -0.03 35.89 13.31
CA TRP A 52 0.15 35.10 12.08
C TRP A 52 0.80 33.73 12.31
N GLN A 53 1.69 33.61 13.30
CA GLN A 53 2.30 32.32 13.68
C GLN A 53 1.29 31.42 14.39
N LEU A 54 0.47 31.97 15.29
CA LEU A 54 -0.63 31.26 15.95
C LEU A 54 -1.70 30.83 14.95
N ALA A 55 -2.10 31.70 14.02
CA ALA A 55 -3.02 31.35 12.94
C ALA A 55 -2.45 30.26 12.02
N ARG A 56 -1.14 30.24 11.73
CA ARG A 56 -0.47 29.14 11.00
C ARG A 56 -0.44 27.84 11.80
N LEU A 57 -0.25 27.89 13.11
CA LEU A 57 -0.29 26.72 13.99
C LEU A 57 -1.71 26.16 14.11
N GLN A 58 -2.72 27.03 14.14
CA GLN A 58 -4.14 26.67 14.16
C GLN A 58 -4.60 26.12 12.80
N LYS A 59 -4.08 26.65 11.70
CA LYS A 59 -4.31 26.14 10.32
C LYS A 59 -3.55 24.85 10.02
N ARG A 60 -2.45 24.53 10.74
CA ARG A 60 -1.76 23.23 10.67
C ARG A 60 -2.44 22.14 11.51
N LYS A 61 -3.22 22.52 12.54
CA LYS A 61 -4.11 21.61 13.28
C LYS A 61 -5.47 21.42 12.60
N ALA A 62 -5.86 22.32 11.70
CA ALA A 62 -7.08 22.22 10.91
C ALA A 62 -6.87 21.23 9.74
N SER A 63 -7.56 20.10 9.83
CA SER A 63 -7.67 19.04 8.83
C SER A 63 -6.58 17.96 8.84
N ALA A 64 -6.47 17.23 9.96
CA ALA A 64 -6.31 15.79 9.78
C ALA A 64 -7.64 15.28 9.21
N MET A 65 -7.72 15.09 7.90
CA MET A 65 -8.91 14.49 7.28
C MET A 65 -9.04 13.07 7.81
N PHE A 66 -10.22 12.71 8.33
CA PHE A 66 -10.49 11.35 8.78
C PHE A 66 -10.32 10.36 7.63
N CYS A 67 -9.93 9.14 7.96
CA CYS A 67 -9.81 8.03 7.01
C CYS A 67 -8.70 8.16 5.97
N GLU A 68 -7.80 9.15 6.04
CA GLU A 68 -6.70 9.26 5.07
C GLU A 68 -5.75 8.06 5.14
N LYS A 69 -5.43 7.58 6.34
CA LYS A 69 -4.58 6.40 6.53
C LYS A 69 -5.21 5.14 5.97
N ALA A 70 -6.51 4.97 6.17
CA ALA A 70 -7.24 3.85 5.60
C ALA A 70 -7.29 3.93 4.06
N MET A 71 -7.38 5.13 3.49
CA MET A 71 -7.30 5.34 2.04
C MET A 71 -5.90 5.13 1.47
N GLU A 72 -4.84 5.47 2.21
CA GLU A 72 -3.45 5.17 1.83
C GLU A 72 -3.24 3.66 1.63
N LEU A 73 -3.75 2.81 2.54
CA LEU A 73 -3.70 1.35 2.41
C LEU A 73 -4.36 0.84 1.12
N ILE A 74 -5.52 1.38 0.76
CA ILE A 74 -6.22 1.00 -0.48
C ILE A 74 -5.46 1.47 -1.72
N ARG A 75 -4.95 2.69 -1.71
CA ARG A 75 -4.17 3.24 -2.83
C ARG A 75 -2.87 2.46 -3.04
N GLU A 76 -2.26 1.97 -1.97
CA GLU A 76 -1.08 1.11 -2.03
C GLU A 76 -1.38 -0.19 -2.80
N LEU A 77 -2.42 -0.92 -2.42
CA LEU A 77 -2.83 -2.15 -3.11
C LEU A 77 -3.22 -1.91 -4.57
N HIS A 78 -3.87 -0.77 -4.86
CA HIS A 78 -4.26 -0.42 -6.22
C HIS A 78 -3.06 -0.11 -7.13
N ARG A 79 -1.95 0.38 -6.56
CA ARG A 79 -0.71 0.62 -7.31
C ARG A 79 0.11 -0.64 -7.53
N ALA A 80 -0.07 -1.65 -6.68
CA ALA A 80 0.62 -2.92 -6.83
C ALA A 80 0.11 -3.62 -8.11
N PRO A 81 1.00 -4.09 -8.99
CA PRO A 81 0.60 -4.78 -10.20
C PRO A 81 -0.18 -6.06 -9.86
N GLU A 82 -1.02 -6.49 -10.79
CA GLU A 82 -1.83 -7.70 -10.64
C GLU A 82 -0.93 -8.92 -10.36
N GLY A 83 -1.36 -9.79 -9.45
CA GLY A 83 -0.63 -10.99 -9.06
C GLY A 83 0.54 -10.77 -8.10
N GLN A 84 0.99 -9.52 -7.85
CA GLN A 84 2.07 -9.27 -6.90
C GLN A 84 1.55 -9.01 -5.49
N LEU A 85 2.17 -9.64 -4.48
CA LEU A 85 1.90 -9.40 -3.07
C LEU A 85 2.85 -8.32 -2.52
N PRO A 86 2.38 -7.10 -2.23
CA PRO A 86 3.19 -6.09 -1.55
C PRO A 86 3.49 -6.50 -0.10
N ALA A 87 4.48 -5.87 0.54
CA ALA A 87 4.77 -6.09 1.95
C ALA A 87 3.55 -5.74 2.83
N PHE A 88 3.37 -6.46 3.93
CA PHE A 88 2.29 -6.18 4.88
C PHE A 88 2.54 -4.83 5.58
N ASN A 89 1.56 -3.93 5.54
CA ASN A 89 1.68 -2.58 6.11
C ASN A 89 1.12 -2.52 7.54
N GLU A 90 1.89 -3.08 8.48
CA GLU A 90 1.52 -3.14 9.90
C GLU A 90 1.36 -1.74 10.51
N ASP A 91 2.28 -0.82 10.19
CA ASP A 91 2.24 0.55 10.69
C ASP A 91 1.02 1.33 10.22
N GLY A 92 0.66 1.20 8.94
CA GLY A 92 -0.53 1.84 8.39
C GLY A 92 -1.80 1.29 9.01
N LEU A 93 -1.89 -0.03 9.20
CA LEU A 93 -3.03 -0.67 9.87
C LEU A 93 -3.15 -0.21 11.33
N ARG A 94 -2.04 -0.19 12.07
CA ARG A 94 -1.99 0.28 13.47
C ARG A 94 -2.47 1.73 13.59
N GLN A 95 -2.02 2.63 12.71
CA GLN A 95 -2.47 4.03 12.69
C GLN A 95 -3.98 4.16 12.48
N VAL A 96 -4.57 3.34 11.59
CA VAL A 96 -6.03 3.33 11.38
C VAL A 96 -6.76 2.85 12.64
N LEU A 97 -6.26 1.81 13.31
CA LEU A 97 -6.85 1.28 14.54
C LEU A 97 -6.77 2.29 15.69
N GLU A 98 -5.65 3.01 15.82
CA GLU A 98 -5.49 4.11 16.78
C GLU A 98 -6.49 5.25 16.50
N GLU A 99 -6.66 5.65 15.24
CA GLU A 99 -7.69 6.64 14.83
C GLU A 99 -9.10 6.14 15.17
N MET A 100 -9.41 4.88 14.88
CA MET A 100 -10.71 4.28 15.19
C MET A 100 -10.99 4.27 16.70
N LYS A 101 -10.00 3.93 17.52
CA LYS A 101 -10.15 3.95 18.98
C LYS A 101 -10.41 5.37 19.49
N ALA A 102 -9.63 6.34 19.05
CA ALA A 102 -9.81 7.74 19.44
C ALA A 102 -11.18 8.30 19.02
N LEU A 103 -11.62 8.01 17.80
CA LEU A 103 -12.94 8.41 17.31
C LEU A 103 -14.06 7.75 18.12
N TYR A 104 -13.92 6.47 18.47
CA TYR A 104 -14.90 5.75 19.26
C TYR A 104 -15.06 6.36 20.66
N GLU A 105 -13.96 6.61 21.37
CA GLU A 105 -13.96 7.18 22.72
C GLU A 105 -14.58 8.59 22.74
N GLN A 106 -14.19 9.45 21.79
CA GLN A 106 -14.78 10.78 21.63
C GLN A 106 -16.27 10.71 21.30
N ASN A 107 -16.66 9.80 20.41
CA ASN A 107 -18.06 9.62 20.04
C ASN A 107 -18.91 9.12 21.21
N GLN A 108 -18.35 8.22 22.04
CA GLN A 108 -19.03 7.70 23.23
C GLN A 108 -19.26 8.79 24.28
N SER A 109 -18.26 9.68 24.49
CA SER A 109 -18.41 10.85 25.36
C SER A 109 -19.57 11.75 24.94
N ASP A 110 -19.61 12.15 23.67
CA ASP A 110 -20.65 13.04 23.14
C ASP A 110 -22.04 12.38 23.15
N VAL A 111 -22.12 11.07 22.94
CA VAL A 111 -23.38 10.31 23.08
C VAL A 111 -23.90 10.35 24.51
N ASN A 112 -23.01 10.22 25.50
CA ASN A 112 -23.40 10.30 26.91
C ASN A 112 -23.89 11.71 27.27
N GLU A 113 -23.19 12.75 26.81
CA GLU A 113 -23.57 14.15 27.03
C GLU A 113 -24.89 14.51 26.34
N ALA A 114 -25.13 14.02 25.12
CA ALA A 114 -26.39 14.21 24.42
C ALA A 114 -27.58 13.57 25.17
N LYS A 115 -27.35 12.42 25.83
CA LYS A 115 -28.37 11.71 26.62
C LYS A 115 -28.63 12.36 27.97
N SER A 116 -27.59 12.70 28.74
CA SER A 116 -27.74 13.22 30.11
C SER A 116 -27.97 14.72 30.15
N GLY A 117 -27.32 15.47 29.25
CA GLY A 117 -27.35 16.94 29.20
C GLY A 117 -28.34 17.51 28.19
N GLY A 118 -29.09 16.68 27.46
CA GLY A 118 -30.06 17.13 26.46
C GLY A 118 -29.46 17.85 25.24
N ARG A 119 -28.15 17.69 25.02
CA ARG A 119 -27.39 18.33 23.95
C ARG A 119 -27.60 17.70 22.58
N SER A 120 -28.78 17.92 22.01
CA SER A 120 -29.15 17.44 20.67
C SER A 120 -28.33 18.05 19.54
N ASP A 121 -27.62 19.16 19.80
CA ASP A 121 -26.68 19.81 18.88
C ASP A 121 -25.47 18.92 18.54
N LEU A 122 -25.15 17.92 19.38
CA LEU A 122 -24.06 16.97 19.15
C LEU A 122 -24.40 15.87 18.13
N ILE A 123 -25.67 15.67 17.81
CA ILE A 123 -26.13 14.57 16.95
C ILE A 123 -25.45 14.56 15.56
N PRO A 124 -25.28 15.69 14.85
CA PRO A 124 -24.54 15.71 13.59
C PRO A 124 -23.08 15.28 13.74
N THR A 125 -22.39 15.74 14.78
CA THR A 125 -20.99 15.36 15.08
C THR A 125 -20.88 13.86 15.35
N ILE A 126 -21.83 13.31 16.11
CA ILE A 126 -21.89 11.88 16.43
C ILE A 126 -22.05 11.05 15.15
N LYS A 127 -23.00 11.44 14.29
CA LYS A 127 -23.22 10.77 13.00
C LYS A 127 -21.98 10.85 12.10
N PHE A 128 -21.32 12.00 12.06
CA PHE A 128 -20.10 12.18 11.28
C PHE A 128 -18.98 11.23 11.74
N ARG A 129 -18.68 11.17 13.05
CA ARG A 129 -17.67 10.24 13.59
C ARG A 129 -18.06 8.78 13.36
N HIS A 130 -19.34 8.44 13.51
CA HIS A 130 -19.83 7.09 13.23
C HIS A 130 -19.61 6.68 11.76
N CYS A 131 -19.94 7.55 10.80
CA CYS A 131 -19.69 7.28 9.38
C CYS A 131 -18.18 7.11 9.09
N SER A 132 -17.31 7.92 9.70
CA SER A 132 -15.86 7.78 9.58
C SER A 132 -15.36 6.42 10.11
N LEU A 133 -15.86 5.95 11.24
CA LEU A 133 -15.54 4.62 11.78
C LEU A 133 -15.93 3.50 10.81
N LEU A 134 -17.13 3.59 10.22
CA LEU A 134 -17.59 2.61 9.23
C LEU A 134 -16.72 2.63 7.96
N ARG A 135 -16.25 3.82 7.55
CA ARG A 135 -15.33 3.96 6.42
C ARG A 135 -13.98 3.32 6.71
N ASN A 136 -13.38 3.61 7.87
CA ASN A 136 -12.13 2.98 8.30
C ASN A 136 -12.26 1.46 8.35
N ARG A 137 -13.34 0.94 8.96
CA ARG A 137 -13.62 -0.51 8.99
C ARG A 137 -13.67 -1.10 7.57
N ARG A 138 -14.41 -0.47 6.66
CA ARG A 138 -14.57 -0.98 5.29
C ARG A 138 -13.23 -1.01 4.54
N CYS A 139 -12.44 0.06 4.65
CA CYS A 139 -11.13 0.14 4.01
C CYS A 139 -10.15 -0.89 4.59
N THR A 140 -10.09 -1.04 5.92
CA THR A 140 -9.24 -2.05 6.57
C THR A 140 -9.61 -3.47 6.15
N VAL A 141 -10.89 -3.81 6.17
CA VAL A 141 -11.35 -5.14 5.74
C VAL A 141 -11.06 -5.38 4.26
N ALA A 142 -11.28 -4.38 3.40
CA ALA A 142 -10.98 -4.51 1.98
C ALA A 142 -9.47 -4.70 1.74
N TYR A 143 -8.60 -4.00 2.48
CA TYR A 143 -7.15 -4.17 2.41
C TYR A 143 -6.74 -5.62 2.76
N LEU A 144 -7.21 -6.12 3.90
CA LEU A 144 -6.90 -7.48 4.35
C LEU A 144 -7.46 -8.54 3.39
N TYR A 145 -8.69 -8.35 2.90
CA TYR A 145 -9.34 -9.30 2.01
C TYR A 145 -8.65 -9.39 0.64
N ASP A 146 -8.29 -8.25 0.02
CA ASP A 146 -7.55 -8.25 -1.26
C ASP A 146 -6.21 -8.98 -1.14
N ARG A 147 -5.48 -8.76 -0.03
CA ARG A 147 -4.25 -9.50 0.25
C ARG A 147 -4.48 -11.00 0.37
N LEU A 148 -5.52 -11.43 1.08
CA LEU A 148 -5.88 -12.85 1.19
C LEU A 148 -6.22 -13.48 -0.18
N LEU A 149 -6.88 -12.74 -1.08
CA LEU A 149 -7.14 -13.20 -2.44
C LEU A 149 -5.83 -13.41 -3.23
N ARG A 150 -4.88 -12.48 -3.11
CA ARG A 150 -3.54 -12.63 -3.73
C ARG A 150 -2.79 -13.83 -3.14
N ILE A 151 -2.80 -14.00 -1.82
CA ILE A 151 -2.17 -15.14 -1.14
C ILE A 151 -2.81 -16.47 -1.56
N ARG A 152 -4.15 -16.50 -1.74
CA ARG A 152 -4.84 -17.66 -2.31
C ARG A 152 -4.34 -17.99 -3.71
N ALA A 153 -4.21 -16.98 -4.57
CA ALA A 153 -3.71 -17.17 -5.94
C ALA A 153 -2.29 -17.78 -5.95
N LEU A 154 -1.42 -17.36 -5.02
CA LEU A 154 -0.07 -17.94 -4.88
C LEU A 154 -0.10 -19.46 -4.65
N ARG A 155 -1.09 -20.02 -3.95
CA ARG A 155 -1.23 -21.48 -3.81
C ARG A 155 -1.49 -22.16 -5.15
N TRP A 156 -2.27 -21.53 -6.03
CA TRP A 156 -2.61 -22.06 -7.35
C TRP A 156 -1.50 -21.84 -8.39
N GLU A 157 -0.62 -20.86 -8.18
CA GLU A 157 0.50 -20.56 -9.08
C GLU A 157 1.80 -21.27 -8.70
N TYR A 158 2.17 -21.28 -7.42
CA TYR A 158 3.45 -21.81 -6.93
C TYR A 158 3.33 -23.16 -6.21
N GLY A 159 2.12 -23.56 -5.80
CA GLY A 159 1.90 -24.79 -5.06
C GLY A 159 1.97 -24.64 -3.54
N SER A 160 2.26 -25.75 -2.84
CA SER A 160 2.19 -25.84 -1.37
C SER A 160 3.36 -25.15 -0.65
N ILE A 161 4.48 -24.95 -1.34
CA ILE A 161 5.71 -24.35 -0.81
C ILE A 161 5.97 -23.04 -1.57
N LEU A 162 5.91 -21.93 -0.83
CA LEU A 162 6.17 -20.60 -1.39
C LEU A 162 7.66 -20.23 -1.23
N PRO A 163 8.27 -19.57 -2.24
CA PRO A 163 9.58 -18.95 -2.10
C PRO A 163 9.68 -18.02 -0.89
N ASN A 164 10.83 -18.01 -0.20
CA ASN A 164 11.05 -17.18 0.99
C ASN A 164 10.86 -15.68 0.74
N ALA A 165 11.15 -15.20 -0.49
CA ALA A 165 10.92 -13.81 -0.87
C ALA A 165 9.45 -13.39 -0.79
N LEU A 166 8.50 -14.29 -1.11
CA LEU A 166 7.07 -14.01 -0.98
C LEU A 166 6.62 -14.11 0.48
N ARG A 167 7.13 -15.11 1.20
CA ARG A 167 6.83 -15.30 2.63
C ARG A 167 7.27 -14.11 3.48
N PHE A 168 8.35 -13.44 3.09
CA PHE A 168 8.85 -12.23 3.77
C PHE A 168 7.86 -11.05 3.70
N HIS A 169 6.94 -11.03 2.72
CA HIS A 169 5.94 -9.97 2.56
C HIS A 169 4.62 -10.25 3.29
N MET A 170 4.49 -11.41 3.92
CA MET A 170 3.29 -11.86 4.62
C MET A 170 3.40 -11.58 6.12
N SER A 171 2.28 -11.26 6.76
CA SER A 171 2.21 -11.29 8.22
C SER A 171 2.20 -12.73 8.76
N ALA A 172 2.45 -12.90 10.06
CA ALA A 172 2.41 -14.22 10.71
C ALA A 172 1.01 -14.85 10.60
N GLU A 173 -0.04 -14.05 10.75
CA GLU A 173 -1.44 -14.46 10.67
C GLU A 173 -1.83 -14.82 9.24
N GLU A 174 -1.33 -14.09 8.24
CA GLU A 174 -1.50 -14.44 6.83
C GLU A 174 -0.84 -15.79 6.50
N MET A 175 0.31 -16.09 7.10
CA MET A 175 0.98 -17.37 6.94
C MET A 175 0.19 -18.52 7.60
N GLU A 176 -0.38 -18.28 8.78
CA GLU A 176 -1.27 -19.23 9.43
C GLU A 176 -2.52 -19.51 8.58
N TRP A 177 -3.15 -18.46 8.04
CA TRP A 177 -4.27 -18.58 7.13
C TRP A 177 -3.91 -19.42 5.90
N PHE A 178 -2.74 -19.18 5.28
CA PHE A 178 -2.25 -19.96 4.14
C PHE A 178 -2.07 -21.44 4.50
N ASN A 179 -1.52 -21.74 5.68
CA ASN A 179 -1.36 -23.10 6.16
C ASN A 179 -2.69 -23.82 6.40
N ASN A 180 -3.71 -23.10 6.89
CA ASN A 180 -5.05 -23.63 7.07
C ASN A 180 -5.74 -23.85 5.71
N TYR A 181 -5.60 -22.90 4.79
CA TYR A 181 -6.13 -23.01 3.42
C TYR A 181 -5.52 -24.22 2.69
N LYS A 182 -4.19 -24.37 2.67
CA LYS A 182 -3.55 -25.50 1.97
C LYS A 182 -3.94 -26.86 2.58
N ARG A 183 -4.15 -26.94 3.90
CA ARG A 183 -4.62 -28.15 4.58
C ARG A 183 -6.06 -28.49 4.19
N SER A 184 -6.94 -27.49 4.15
CA SER A 184 -8.33 -27.67 3.71
C SER A 184 -8.42 -28.12 2.25
N LEU A 185 -7.60 -27.54 1.37
CA LEU A 185 -7.51 -27.93 -0.03
C LEU A 185 -6.99 -29.36 -0.19
N ALA A 186 -5.95 -29.75 0.55
CA ALA A 186 -5.46 -31.13 0.54
C ALA A 186 -6.51 -32.14 1.03
N THR A 187 -7.31 -31.76 2.03
CA THR A 187 -8.42 -32.59 2.52
C THR A 187 -9.48 -32.75 1.44
N TYR A 188 -9.82 -31.68 0.73
CA TYR A 188 -10.77 -31.71 -0.38
C TYR A 188 -10.25 -32.58 -1.54
N MET A 189 -9.00 -32.42 -1.95
CA MET A 189 -8.40 -33.22 -3.04
C MET A 189 -8.40 -34.72 -2.75
N ARG A 190 -8.16 -35.13 -1.50
CA ARG A 190 -8.25 -36.54 -1.09
C ARG A 190 -9.68 -37.08 -1.04
N SER A 191 -10.68 -36.22 -0.92
CA SER A 191 -12.09 -36.65 -0.92
C SER A 191 -12.66 -36.90 -2.32
N LEU A 192 -11.91 -36.53 -3.36
CA LEU A 192 -12.25 -36.74 -4.76
C LEU A 192 -11.52 -37.97 -5.29
N GLY A 193 -11.99 -38.59 -6.36
CA GLY A 193 -11.21 -39.62 -7.07
C GLY A 193 -11.11 -41.00 -6.41
N GLY A 194 -11.89 -41.29 -5.36
CA GLY A 194 -11.86 -42.60 -4.68
C GLY A 194 -10.66 -42.73 -3.75
N ASP A 195 -9.96 -43.87 -3.80
CA ASP A 195 -8.86 -44.18 -2.88
C ASP A 195 -7.56 -43.41 -3.19
N GLU A 196 -7.38 -42.93 -4.44
CA GLU A 196 -6.15 -42.27 -4.92
C GLU A 196 -6.16 -40.75 -4.75
N GLY A 197 -7.32 -40.13 -4.53
CA GLY A 197 -7.45 -38.66 -4.56
C GLY A 197 -7.49 -38.08 -5.99
N LEU A 198 -7.76 -36.78 -6.11
CA LEU A 198 -7.57 -36.03 -7.35
C LEU A 198 -6.91 -34.68 -7.07
N ASP A 199 -5.72 -34.45 -7.63
CA ASP A 199 -5.05 -33.15 -7.56
C ASP A 199 -5.61 -32.18 -8.62
N ILE A 200 -6.62 -31.42 -8.21
CA ILE A 200 -7.26 -30.39 -9.05
C ILE A 200 -6.38 -29.16 -9.30
N THR A 201 -5.16 -29.10 -8.73
CA THR A 201 -4.23 -27.99 -8.92
C THR A 201 -3.30 -28.19 -10.12
N GLN A 202 -3.32 -29.38 -10.73
CA GLN A 202 -2.59 -29.71 -11.95
C GLN A 202 -3.52 -29.65 -13.19
N ASP A 203 -2.93 -29.82 -14.38
CA ASP A 203 -3.65 -30.01 -15.65
C ASP A 203 -4.67 -28.93 -16.05
N VAL A 204 -4.37 -27.66 -15.73
CA VAL A 204 -5.24 -26.51 -16.06
C VAL A 204 -5.36 -26.29 -17.59
N LYS A 205 -4.48 -26.89 -18.39
CA LYS A 205 -4.48 -26.79 -19.85
C LYS A 205 -4.73 -28.16 -20.46
N PRO A 206 -5.48 -28.22 -21.58
CA PRO A 206 -5.72 -29.49 -22.26
C PRO A 206 -4.39 -30.09 -22.74
N PRO A 207 -4.19 -31.41 -22.60
CA PRO A 207 -2.99 -32.07 -23.06
C PRO A 207 -2.88 -32.00 -24.59
N LYS A 208 -1.70 -31.65 -25.10
CA LYS A 208 -1.42 -31.56 -26.55
C LYS A 208 -0.73 -32.79 -27.10
N SER A 209 0.13 -33.40 -26.28
CA SER A 209 0.97 -34.54 -26.59
C SER A 209 1.18 -35.35 -25.31
N LEU A 210 1.42 -36.65 -25.45
CA LEU A 210 1.72 -37.53 -24.31
C LEU A 210 3.10 -37.23 -23.69
N TYR A 211 4.08 -36.89 -24.53
CA TYR A 211 5.44 -36.58 -24.11
C TYR A 211 5.79 -35.13 -24.41
N ILE A 212 6.61 -34.52 -23.55
CA ILE A 212 7.14 -33.18 -23.75
C ILE A 212 8.67 -33.15 -23.68
N GLU A 213 9.27 -32.23 -24.43
CA GLU A 213 10.69 -31.93 -24.33
C GLU A 213 10.87 -30.63 -23.53
N VAL A 214 11.66 -30.69 -22.47
CA VAL A 214 11.89 -29.56 -21.56
C VAL A 214 13.37 -29.17 -21.55
N ARG A 215 13.64 -27.87 -21.46
CA ARG A 215 15.00 -27.33 -21.30
C ARG A 215 15.14 -26.70 -19.92
N CYS A 216 16.13 -27.13 -19.17
CA CYS A 216 16.44 -26.58 -17.85
C CYS A 216 17.03 -25.17 -17.98
N LEU A 217 16.41 -24.18 -17.32
CA LEU A 217 16.89 -22.79 -17.33
C LEU A 217 17.89 -22.48 -16.21
N LYS A 218 17.88 -23.30 -15.15
CA LYS A 218 18.71 -23.18 -13.95
C LYS A 218 19.07 -24.57 -13.46
N ASP A 219 20.17 -24.67 -12.72
CA ASP A 219 20.51 -25.90 -12.01
C ASP A 219 19.47 -26.14 -10.90
N TYR A 220 18.90 -27.33 -10.87
CA TYR A 220 17.94 -27.76 -9.83
C TYR A 220 18.49 -28.91 -8.99
N GLY A 221 19.49 -29.64 -9.50
CA GLY A 221 20.02 -30.83 -8.86
C GLY A 221 19.26 -32.06 -9.31
N GLU A 222 19.07 -33.01 -8.42
CA GLU A 222 18.43 -34.29 -8.69
C GLU A 222 16.91 -34.17 -8.55
N PHE A 223 16.18 -34.57 -9.59
CA PHE A 223 14.72 -34.56 -9.65
C PHE A 223 14.21 -35.99 -9.75
N GLU A 224 13.34 -36.39 -8.84
CA GLU A 224 12.74 -37.72 -8.82
C GLU A 224 11.42 -37.71 -9.59
N VAL A 225 11.31 -38.63 -10.54
CA VAL A 225 10.08 -38.87 -11.32
C VAL A 225 9.22 -39.88 -10.56
N ASP A 226 7.91 -39.90 -10.81
CA ASP A 226 6.96 -40.80 -10.16
C ASP A 226 7.32 -42.29 -10.27
N ASP A 227 8.06 -42.68 -11.32
CA ASP A 227 8.60 -44.04 -11.51
C ASP A 227 9.84 -44.35 -10.62
N GLY A 228 10.21 -43.45 -9.70
CA GLY A 228 11.37 -43.58 -8.81
C GLY A 228 12.73 -43.36 -9.49
N THR A 229 12.74 -42.93 -10.76
CA THR A 229 13.98 -42.62 -11.49
C THR A 229 14.41 -41.19 -11.19
N SER A 230 15.69 -41.01 -10.84
CA SER A 230 16.27 -39.69 -10.60
C SER A 230 16.95 -39.12 -11.85
N VAL A 231 16.68 -37.85 -12.15
CA VAL A 231 17.22 -37.13 -13.30
C VAL A 231 17.97 -35.89 -12.82
N LEU A 232 19.24 -35.76 -13.21
CA LEU A 232 20.06 -34.60 -12.87
C LEU A 232 19.77 -33.43 -13.82
N LEU A 233 19.15 -32.38 -13.29
CA LEU A 233 18.77 -31.18 -14.03
C LEU A 233 19.86 -30.10 -13.91
N LYS A 234 20.69 -29.99 -14.95
CA LYS A 234 21.72 -28.94 -15.10
C LYS A 234 21.25 -27.80 -16.01
N LYS A 235 21.77 -26.59 -15.80
CA LYS A 235 21.45 -25.43 -16.63
C LYS A 235 21.75 -25.71 -18.11
N ASN A 236 20.79 -25.36 -18.97
CA ASN A 236 20.80 -25.58 -20.42
C ASN A 236 20.82 -27.05 -20.87
N SER A 237 20.64 -28.03 -19.97
CA SER A 237 20.41 -29.42 -20.38
C SER A 237 18.98 -29.61 -20.89
N GLN A 238 18.80 -30.63 -21.72
CA GLN A 238 17.50 -31.09 -22.21
C GLN A 238 17.38 -32.56 -21.83
N PRO A 239 16.88 -32.88 -20.62
CA PRO A 239 16.52 -34.25 -20.29
C PRO A 239 15.40 -34.68 -21.26
N PHE A 240 15.63 -35.77 -21.99
CA PHE A 240 14.70 -36.25 -23.02
C PHE A 240 13.51 -36.99 -22.39
N ARG A 241 12.31 -36.67 -22.88
CA ARG A 241 11.00 -37.34 -22.68
C ARG A 241 10.61 -37.63 -21.22
N ILE A 242 9.86 -36.70 -20.64
CA ILE A 242 8.86 -36.98 -19.61
C ILE A 242 7.54 -37.20 -20.33
#